data_AF-A0A0P9GL88-F1
#
_entry.id   AF-A0A0P9GL88-F1
#
_cell.length_a   1.000
_cell.length_b   1.000
_cell.length_c   1.000
_cell.angle_alpha   90.00
_cell.angle_beta   90.00
_cell.angle_gamma   90.00
#
_symmetry.space_group_name_H-M   'P 1'
#
loop_
_entity.id
_entity.type
_entity.pdbx_description
1 polymer ?
#
loop_
_entity_poly.entity_id
_entity_poly.type
_entity_poly.pdbx_seq_one_letter_code
_entity_poly.pdbx_strand_id
1 'polypeptide(L)'
;MKDVLTSALSTRTRVFYGLVGSGVFLIAVNQLVQSHDRKFDAAVCASYHSLQYGGMMLGGVALGIAVAHPVSVGLRALIRNLQVARQSDVQATLEKLAWGALIVAMLPALLWVVSPVNLFVDVHPGLMVEADLIVLLMGIVSGTAWMVLLGRRSWLGIIISASMILMLVGSILTRHSWC
;
A
#
# COMPACT_ATOMS: atom_id res chain seq x y z
N MET A 1 -0.37 12.09 35.46
CA MET A 1 -1.45 12.55 34.54
C MET A 1 -0.94 13.37 33.36
N LYS A 2 0.05 14.27 33.51
CA LYS A 2 0.60 15.07 32.39
C LYS A 2 1.18 14.22 31.23
N ASP A 3 1.81 13.09 31.52
CA ASP A 3 2.44 12.24 30.48
C ASP A 3 1.45 11.44 29.61
N VAL A 4 0.25 11.18 30.14
CA VAL A 4 -0.82 10.50 29.39
C VAL A 4 -1.47 11.44 28.38
N LEU A 5 -1.63 12.72 28.76
CA LEU A 5 -2.18 13.76 27.87
C LEU A 5 -1.22 14.12 26.73
N THR A 6 0.09 14.20 26.99
CA THR A 6 1.09 14.51 25.95
C THR A 6 1.28 13.36 24.96
N SER A 7 1.23 12.10 25.42
CA SER A 7 1.29 10.95 24.51
C SER A 7 0.04 10.83 23.63
N ALA A 8 -1.17 11.06 24.18
CA ALA A 8 -2.41 11.01 23.41
C ALA A 8 -2.51 12.13 22.36
N LEU A 9 -2.06 13.35 22.68
CA LEU A 9 -1.96 14.44 21.70
C LEU A 9 -0.97 14.12 20.58
N SER A 10 0.19 13.51 20.90
CA SER A 10 1.19 13.16 19.91
C SER A 10 0.65 12.15 18.88
N THR A 11 -0.12 11.15 19.32
CA THR A 11 -0.66 10.13 18.41
C THR A 11 -1.71 10.69 17.46
N ARG A 12 -2.66 11.50 17.95
CA ARG A 12 -3.68 12.15 17.09
C ARG A 12 -3.05 13.07 16.05
N THR A 13 -2.04 13.83 16.48
CA THR A 13 -1.34 14.77 15.60
C THR A 13 -0.58 14.04 14.48
N ARG A 14 0.08 12.91 14.79
CA ARG A 14 0.75 12.07 13.78
C ARG A 14 -0.22 11.44 12.79
N VAL A 15 -1.36 10.95 13.27
CA VAL A 15 -2.41 10.39 12.40
C VAL A 15 -2.96 11.47 11.47
N PHE A 16 -3.21 12.68 11.99
CA PHE A 16 -3.69 13.80 11.18
C PHE A 16 -2.69 14.21 10.10
N TYR A 17 -1.41 14.40 10.43
CA TYR A 17 -0.38 14.71 9.45
C TYR A 17 -0.17 13.59 8.42
N GLY A 18 -0.32 12.32 8.85
CA GLY A 18 -0.32 11.18 7.94
C GLY A 18 -1.44 11.26 6.91
N LEU A 19 -2.68 11.49 7.37
CA LEU A 19 -3.86 11.62 6.50
C LEU A 19 -3.76 12.82 5.56
N VAL A 20 -3.34 13.98 6.06
CA VAL A 20 -3.17 15.19 5.24
C VAL A 20 -2.07 15.00 4.20
N GLY A 21 -0.92 14.43 4.60
CA GLY A 21 0.19 14.14 3.69
C GLY A 21 -0.20 13.14 2.60
N SER A 22 -0.92 12.07 2.95
CA SER A 22 -1.47 11.11 1.98
C SER A 22 -2.49 11.77 1.05
N GLY A 23 -3.36 12.65 1.56
CA GLY A 23 -4.36 13.36 0.76
C GLY A 23 -3.73 14.31 -0.27
N VAL A 24 -2.78 15.15 0.15
CA VAL A 24 -2.04 16.05 -0.75
C VAL A 24 -1.30 15.25 -1.82
N PHE A 25 -0.68 14.13 -1.41
CA PHE A 25 0.04 13.26 -2.33
C PHE A 25 -0.88 12.64 -3.39
N LEU A 26 -2.03 12.10 -2.99
CA LEU A 26 -3.02 11.52 -3.91
C LEU A 26 -3.50 12.56 -4.94
N ILE A 27 -3.74 13.81 -4.50
CA ILE A 27 -4.14 14.90 -5.39
C ILE A 27 -3.02 15.21 -6.39
N ALA A 28 -1.77 15.32 -5.93
CA ALA A 28 -0.63 15.64 -6.78
C ALA A 28 -0.37 14.56 -7.85
N VAL A 29 -0.46 13.29 -7.49
CA VAL A 29 -0.31 12.21 -8.47
C VAL A 29 -1.49 12.16 -9.43
N ASN A 30 -2.72 12.30 -8.94
CA ASN A 30 -3.89 12.35 -9.81
C ASN A 30 -3.77 13.48 -10.86
N GLN A 31 -3.26 14.66 -10.46
CA GLN A 31 -3.01 15.74 -11.41
C GLN A 31 -1.90 15.41 -12.42
N LEU A 32 -0.81 14.74 -12.00
CA LEU A 32 0.26 14.34 -12.90
C LEU A 32 -0.23 13.32 -13.95
N VAL A 33 -1.04 12.34 -13.53
CA VAL A 33 -1.70 11.36 -14.42
C VAL A 33 -2.59 12.07 -15.42
N GLN A 34 -3.51 12.91 -14.94
CA GLN A 34 -4.46 13.63 -15.79
C GLN A 34 -3.75 14.57 -16.79
N SER A 35 -2.58 15.12 -16.43
CA SER A 35 -1.80 15.97 -17.34
C SER A 35 -1.22 15.20 -18.53
N HIS A 36 -0.93 13.90 -18.36
CA HIS A 36 -0.41 13.05 -19.44
C HIS A 36 -1.52 12.40 -20.27
N ASP A 37 -2.68 12.10 -19.67
CA ASP A 37 -3.83 11.47 -20.36
C ASP A 37 -4.54 12.40 -21.36
N ARG A 38 -4.43 13.73 -21.22
CA ARG A 38 -5.08 14.70 -22.11
C ARG A 38 -4.62 14.66 -23.59
N LYS A 39 -3.69 13.78 -23.95
CA LYS A 39 -3.18 13.62 -25.33
C LYS A 39 -3.70 12.37 -26.06
N PHE A 40 -4.51 11.50 -25.45
CA PHE A 40 -4.97 10.27 -26.09
C PHE A 40 -6.47 10.03 -25.89
N ASP A 41 -7.25 9.95 -26.98
CA ASP A 41 -8.69 9.62 -26.97
C ASP A 41 -9.01 8.21 -26.41
N ALA A 42 -7.98 7.39 -26.15
CA ALA A 42 -8.08 6.13 -25.40
C ALA A 42 -8.19 6.31 -23.85
N ALA A 43 -8.18 7.56 -23.36
CA ALA A 43 -8.15 7.88 -21.93
C ALA A 43 -9.36 7.37 -21.13
N VAL A 44 -10.51 7.15 -21.77
CA VAL A 44 -11.73 6.76 -21.04
C VAL A 44 -11.64 5.32 -20.51
N CYS A 45 -11.17 4.36 -21.31
CA CYS A 45 -11.03 2.96 -20.86
C CYS A 45 -9.94 2.80 -19.79
N ALA A 46 -8.76 3.39 -20.01
CA ALA A 46 -7.66 3.34 -19.05
C ALA A 46 -8.02 4.01 -17.70
N SER A 47 -8.89 5.03 -17.73
CA SER A 47 -9.31 5.75 -16.52
C SER A 47 -10.19 4.91 -15.58
N TYR A 48 -11.08 4.06 -16.09
CA TYR A 48 -11.95 3.25 -15.21
C TYR A 48 -11.19 2.15 -14.48
N HIS A 49 -10.29 1.43 -15.16
CA HIS A 49 -9.50 0.38 -14.52
C HIS A 49 -8.47 0.93 -13.53
N SER A 50 -7.84 2.06 -13.83
CA SER A 50 -6.96 2.72 -12.87
C SER A 50 -7.71 3.18 -11.62
N LEU A 51 -8.93 3.68 -11.77
CA LEU A 51 -9.80 4.02 -10.64
C LEU A 51 -10.19 2.78 -9.83
N GLN A 52 -10.52 1.67 -10.49
CA GLN A 52 -10.85 0.39 -9.83
C GLN A 52 -9.65 -0.15 -9.04
N TYR A 53 -8.47 -0.28 -9.65
CA TYR A 53 -7.27 -0.74 -8.97
C TYR A 53 -6.84 0.20 -7.85
N GLY A 54 -6.95 1.52 -8.06
CA GLY A 54 -6.71 2.51 -7.02
C GLY A 54 -7.67 2.34 -5.84
N GLY A 55 -8.96 2.14 -6.12
CA GLY A 55 -9.98 1.88 -5.11
C GLY A 55 -9.74 0.59 -4.35
N MET A 56 -9.41 -0.50 -5.03
CA MET A 56 -9.08 -1.80 -4.42
C MET A 56 -7.83 -1.71 -3.55
N MET A 57 -6.77 -1.06 -4.04
CA MET A 57 -5.53 -0.88 -3.29
C MET A 57 -5.77 -0.04 -2.02
N LEU A 58 -6.47 1.09 -2.13
CA LEU A 58 -6.81 1.94 -0.99
C LEU A 58 -7.74 1.22 0.01
N GLY A 59 -8.74 0.50 -0.49
CA GLY A 59 -9.62 -0.34 0.32
C GLY A 59 -8.83 -1.42 1.06
N GLY A 60 -7.91 -2.09 0.37
CA GLY A 60 -7.00 -3.06 0.96
C GLY A 60 -6.13 -2.44 2.04
N VAL A 61 -5.53 -1.28 1.81
CA VAL A 61 -4.74 -0.55 2.83
C VAL A 61 -5.59 -0.22 4.05
N ALA A 62 -6.81 0.31 3.87
CA ALA A 62 -7.71 0.63 4.97
C ALA A 62 -8.07 -0.63 5.79
N LEU A 63 -8.39 -1.74 5.12
CA LEU A 63 -8.61 -3.04 5.75
C LEU A 63 -7.37 -3.52 6.49
N GLY A 64 -6.20 -3.39 5.87
CA GLY A 64 -4.89 -3.72 6.45
C GLY A 64 -4.62 -2.97 7.74
N ILE A 65 -4.87 -1.66 7.77
CA ILE A 65 -4.75 -0.85 8.98
C ILE A 65 -5.74 -1.32 10.05
N ALA A 66 -6.98 -1.63 9.69
CA ALA A 66 -8.00 -2.10 10.62
C ALA A 66 -7.62 -3.43 11.29
N VAL A 67 -7.03 -4.37 10.53
CA VAL A 67 -6.60 -5.68 11.05
C VAL A 67 -5.17 -5.67 11.64
N ALA A 68 -4.43 -4.57 11.50
CA ALA A 68 -3.03 -4.51 11.94
C ALA A 68 -2.86 -4.73 13.44
N HIS A 69 -3.75 -4.17 14.27
CA HIS A 69 -3.66 -4.31 15.71
C HIS A 69 -3.75 -5.79 16.16
N PRO A 70 -4.82 -6.55 15.87
CA PRO A 70 -4.91 -7.95 16.28
C PRO A 70 -3.78 -8.81 15.68
N VAL A 71 -3.39 -8.57 14.43
CA VAL A 71 -2.26 -9.26 13.78
C VAL A 71 -0.96 -9.03 14.56
N SER A 72 -0.67 -7.78 14.94
CA SER A 72 0.55 -7.45 15.69
C SER A 72 0.59 -8.08 17.09
N VAL A 73 -0.56 -8.19 17.77
CA VAL A 73 -0.64 -8.86 19.07
C VAL A 73 -0.39 -10.36 18.93
N GLY A 74 -1.00 -11.00 17.93
CA GLY A 74 -0.78 -12.42 17.62
C GLY A 74 0.68 -12.71 17.26
N LEU A 75 1.28 -11.90 16.38
CA LEU A 75 2.67 -12.06 15.98
C LEU A 75 3.64 -11.86 17.16
N ARG A 76 3.37 -10.88 18.03
CA ARG A 76 4.15 -10.68 19.26
C ARG A 76 4.09 -11.90 20.18
N ALA A 77 2.91 -12.48 20.37
CA ALA A 77 2.75 -13.68 21.19
C ALA A 77 3.51 -14.87 20.58
N LEU A 78 3.41 -15.06 19.26
CA LEU A 78 4.12 -16.12 18.54
C LEU A 78 5.63 -15.98 18.66
N ILE A 79 6.19 -14.78 18.42
CA ILE A 79 7.63 -14.53 18.51
C ILE A 79 8.13 -14.75 19.95
N ARG A 80 7.38 -14.32 20.97
CA ARG A 80 7.73 -14.55 22.39
C ARG A 80 7.69 -16.03 22.77
N ASN A 81 6.81 -16.82 22.18
CA ASN A 81 6.75 -18.26 22.43
C ASN A 81 7.88 -19.01 21.71
N LEU A 82 8.30 -18.53 20.52
CA LEU A 82 9.39 -19.12 19.76
C LEU A 82 10.78 -18.70 20.27
N GLN A 83 10.90 -17.50 20.83
CA GLN A 83 12.16 -16.95 21.33
C GLN A 83 11.97 -16.45 22.76
N VAL A 84 12.82 -16.90 23.69
CA VAL A 84 12.94 -16.32 25.05
C VAL A 84 13.66 -14.96 24.93
N ALA A 85 12.99 -14.00 24.29
CA ALA A 85 13.57 -12.73 23.87
C ALA A 85 13.03 -11.55 24.70
N ARG A 86 13.86 -10.53 24.89
CA ARG A 86 13.43 -9.27 25.53
C ARG A 86 12.44 -8.54 24.61
N GLN A 87 11.62 -7.65 25.19
CA GLN A 87 10.65 -6.87 24.41
C GLN A 87 11.28 -6.03 23.28
N SER A 88 12.51 -5.55 23.46
CA SER A 88 13.27 -4.84 22.43
C SER A 88 13.51 -5.69 21.19
N ASP A 89 13.79 -6.97 21.38
CA ASP A 89 14.21 -7.88 20.33
C ASP A 89 12.99 -8.34 19.52
N VAL A 90 11.85 -8.52 20.19
CA VAL A 90 10.56 -8.79 19.55
C VAL A 90 10.16 -7.64 18.63
N GLN A 91 10.26 -6.39 19.08
CA GLN A 91 9.93 -5.22 18.26
C GLN A 91 10.86 -5.07 17.07
N ALA A 92 12.18 -5.26 17.25
CA ALA A 92 13.14 -5.23 16.14
C ALA A 92 12.86 -6.32 15.10
N THR A 93 12.43 -7.50 15.54
CA THR A 93 12.06 -8.61 14.65
C THR A 93 10.78 -8.31 13.87
N LEU A 94 9.78 -7.72 14.52
CA LEU A 94 8.55 -7.26 13.84
C LEU A 94 8.83 -6.21 12.77
N GLU A 95 9.72 -5.26 13.06
CA GLU A 95 10.10 -4.24 12.08
C GLU A 95 10.78 -4.87 10.85
N LYS A 96 11.68 -5.83 11.05
CA LYS A 96 12.31 -6.58 9.95
C LYS A 96 11.27 -7.37 9.14
N LEU A 97 10.33 -8.04 9.81
CA LEU A 97 9.26 -8.78 9.15
C LEU A 97 8.33 -7.85 8.37
N ALA A 98 7.99 -6.67 8.90
CA ALA A 98 7.17 -5.68 8.21
C ALA A 98 7.87 -5.14 6.95
N TRP A 99 9.18 -4.86 7.02
CA TRP A 99 9.97 -4.51 5.83
C TRP A 99 10.00 -5.63 4.79
N GLY A 100 10.23 -6.88 5.23
CA GLY A 100 10.17 -8.04 4.34
C GLY A 100 8.81 -8.20 3.67
N ALA A 101 7.73 -8.05 4.44
CA ALA A 101 6.36 -8.13 3.93
C ALA A 101 6.06 -7.03 2.90
N LEU A 102 6.54 -5.79 3.11
CA LEU A 102 6.42 -4.72 2.12
C LEU A 102 7.14 -5.06 0.82
N ILE A 103 8.40 -5.52 0.90
CA ILE A 103 9.17 -5.89 -0.29
C ILE A 103 8.46 -7.01 -1.05
N VAL A 104 7.99 -8.04 -0.35
CA VAL A 104 7.24 -9.15 -0.94
C VAL A 104 5.93 -8.67 -1.56
N ALA A 105 5.20 -7.75 -0.91
CA ALA A 105 3.99 -7.16 -1.45
C ALA A 105 4.24 -6.28 -2.69
N MET A 106 5.46 -5.78 -2.91
CA MET A 106 5.82 -5.03 -4.11
C MET A 106 6.22 -5.93 -5.28
N LEU A 107 6.65 -7.17 -5.04
CA LEU A 107 7.10 -8.09 -6.10
C LEU A 107 6.02 -8.37 -7.16
N PRO A 108 4.74 -8.60 -6.80
CA PRO A 108 3.71 -8.78 -7.80
C PRO A 108 3.69 -7.63 -8.78
N ALA A 109 3.76 -6.37 -8.33
CA ALA A 109 3.67 -5.18 -9.19
C ALA A 109 4.62 -5.18 -10.40
N LEU A 110 5.76 -5.89 -10.33
CA LEU A 110 6.67 -6.07 -11.45
C LEU A 110 6.07 -6.85 -12.63
N LEU A 111 5.14 -7.78 -12.36
CA LEU A 111 4.41 -8.52 -13.39
C LEU A 111 3.53 -7.59 -14.23
N TRP A 112 2.94 -6.57 -13.61
CA TRP A 112 2.06 -5.59 -14.27
C TRP A 112 2.83 -4.53 -15.07
N VAL A 113 4.16 -4.49 -14.96
CA VAL A 113 5.01 -3.64 -15.83
C VAL A 113 5.16 -4.26 -17.22
N VAL A 114 4.96 -5.57 -17.35
CA VAL A 114 5.15 -6.30 -18.61
C VAL A 114 3.83 -6.29 -19.40
N SER A 115 3.73 -5.45 -20.44
CA SER A 115 2.50 -5.30 -21.24
C SER A 115 1.89 -6.62 -21.76
N PRO A 116 2.68 -7.63 -22.23
CA PRO A 116 2.13 -8.93 -22.60
C PRO A 116 1.38 -9.66 -21.50
N VAL A 117 1.80 -9.51 -20.23
CA VAL A 117 1.14 -10.16 -19.09
C VAL A 117 -0.23 -9.52 -18.85
N ASN A 118 -0.31 -8.19 -18.93
CA ASN A 118 -1.58 -7.47 -18.79
C ASN A 118 -2.59 -7.90 -19.86
N LEU A 119 -2.18 -7.92 -21.14
CA LEU A 119 -3.02 -8.40 -22.25
C LEU A 119 -3.50 -9.84 -22.05
N PHE A 120 -2.63 -10.71 -21.51
CA PHE A 120 -3.01 -12.10 -21.24
C PHE A 120 -4.05 -12.19 -20.12
N VAL A 121 -3.90 -11.42 -19.04
CA VAL A 121 -4.86 -11.37 -17.93
C VAL A 121 -6.23 -10.87 -18.40
N ASP A 122 -6.26 -9.86 -19.27
CA ASP A 122 -7.50 -9.26 -19.77
C ASP A 122 -8.39 -10.24 -20.56
N VAL A 123 -7.77 -11.15 -21.30
CA VAL A 123 -8.51 -12.15 -22.09
C VAL A 123 -9.01 -13.32 -21.22
N HIS A 124 -8.50 -13.47 -19.99
CA HIS A 124 -8.81 -14.59 -19.10
C HIS A 124 -9.54 -14.12 -17.82
N PRO A 125 -10.89 -14.20 -17.77
CA PRO A 125 -11.67 -13.64 -16.66
C PRO A 125 -11.33 -14.25 -15.29
N GLY A 126 -10.91 -15.51 -15.24
CA GLY A 126 -10.45 -16.14 -14.01
C GLY A 126 -9.17 -15.50 -13.45
N LEU A 127 -8.20 -15.21 -14.33
CA LEU A 127 -6.95 -14.54 -13.95
C LEU A 127 -7.20 -13.09 -13.54
N MET A 128 -8.20 -12.43 -14.13
CA MET A 128 -8.57 -11.07 -13.75
C MET A 128 -9.02 -11.01 -12.29
N VAL A 129 -9.84 -11.97 -11.84
CA VAL A 129 -10.26 -12.06 -10.43
C VAL A 129 -9.07 -12.34 -9.50
N GLU A 130 -8.16 -13.21 -9.91
CA GLU A 130 -6.92 -13.49 -9.15
C GLU A 130 -6.03 -12.24 -9.05
N ALA A 131 -5.89 -11.49 -10.14
CA ALA A 131 -5.15 -10.23 -10.17
C ALA A 131 -5.76 -9.18 -9.23
N ASP A 132 -7.09 -9.02 -9.25
CA ASP A 132 -7.82 -8.12 -8.35
C ASP A 132 -7.62 -8.51 -6.87
N LEU A 133 -7.67 -9.81 -6.56
CA LEU A 133 -7.40 -10.33 -5.22
C LEU A 133 -5.95 -10.07 -4.79
N ILE A 134 -4.98 -10.21 -5.70
CA ILE A 134 -3.58 -9.89 -5.43
C ILE A 134 -3.43 -8.40 -5.12
N VAL A 135 -4.04 -7.50 -5.89
CA VAL A 135 -3.99 -6.06 -5.63
C VAL A 135 -4.60 -5.72 -4.27
N LEU A 136 -5.75 -6.31 -3.93
CA LEU A 136 -6.37 -6.14 -2.63
C LEU A 136 -5.45 -6.64 -1.49
N LEU A 137 -4.86 -7.82 -1.66
CA LEU A 137 -3.94 -8.42 -0.69
C LEU A 137 -2.67 -7.59 -0.51
N MET A 138 -2.10 -7.06 -1.59
CA MET A 138 -0.97 -6.13 -1.54
C MET A 138 -1.33 -4.89 -0.71
N GLY A 139 -2.54 -4.35 -0.87
CA GLY A 139 -3.06 -3.27 -0.05
C GLY A 139 -3.12 -3.65 1.43
N ILE A 140 -3.70 -4.81 1.78
CA ILE A 140 -3.83 -5.31 3.16
C ILE A 140 -2.45 -5.50 3.81
N VAL A 141 -1.53 -6.17 3.11
CA VAL A 141 -0.17 -6.41 3.61
C VAL A 141 0.57 -5.09 3.79
N SER A 142 0.43 -4.16 2.84
CA SER A 142 1.05 -2.85 2.94
C SER A 142 0.50 -2.05 4.11
N GLY A 143 -0.82 -2.01 4.30
CA GLY A 143 -1.47 -1.32 5.41
C GLY A 143 -1.08 -1.89 6.77
N THR A 144 -1.05 -3.22 6.91
CA THR A 144 -0.62 -3.89 8.14
C THR A 144 0.86 -3.61 8.46
N ALA A 145 1.74 -3.79 7.47
CA ALA A 145 3.17 -3.53 7.64
C ALA A 145 3.45 -2.06 7.97
N TRP A 146 2.75 -1.14 7.31
CA TRP A 146 2.85 0.30 7.62
C TRP A 146 2.44 0.59 9.05
N MET A 147 1.35 0.01 9.55
CA MET A 147 0.92 0.25 10.92
C MET A 147 1.93 -0.26 11.95
N VAL A 148 2.63 -1.36 11.67
CA VAL A 148 3.74 -1.84 12.51
C VAL A 148 4.94 -0.86 12.47
N LEU A 149 5.20 -0.23 11.33
CA LEU A 149 6.31 0.73 11.11
C LEU A 149 5.97 2.18 11.53
N LEU A 150 4.68 2.53 11.64
CA LEU A 150 4.14 3.89 11.82
C LEU A 150 4.53 4.57 13.15
N GLY A 151 5.20 3.86 14.06
CA GLY A 151 5.69 4.43 15.31
C GLY A 151 6.67 5.59 15.13
N ARG A 152 7.87 5.32 14.59
CA ARG A 152 8.99 6.28 14.58
C ARG A 152 9.32 6.85 13.19
N ARG A 153 8.77 6.27 12.11
CA ARG A 153 9.13 6.57 10.71
C ARG A 153 7.92 6.79 9.80
N SER A 154 6.81 7.31 10.34
CA SER A 154 5.57 7.57 9.61
C SER A 154 5.75 8.36 8.30
N TRP A 155 6.76 9.22 8.21
CA TRP A 155 7.08 10.00 7.02
C TRP A 155 7.60 9.17 5.83
N LEU A 156 8.32 8.06 6.08
CA LEU A 156 8.77 7.16 5.02
C LEU A 156 7.60 6.40 4.37
N GLY A 157 6.50 6.23 5.11
CA GLY A 157 5.25 5.67 4.60
C GLY A 157 4.71 6.42 3.42
N ILE A 158 4.68 7.74 3.55
CA ILE A 158 4.17 8.63 2.52
C ILE A 158 5.03 8.53 1.25
N ILE A 159 6.35 8.40 1.38
CA ILE A 159 7.28 8.30 0.24
C ILE A 159 7.15 6.95 -0.48
N ILE A 160 6.96 5.84 0.24
CA ILE A 160 6.86 4.52 -0.39
C ILE A 160 5.49 4.31 -1.00
N SER A 161 4.41 4.74 -0.33
CA SER A 161 3.08 4.81 -0.95
C SER A 161 3.12 5.67 -2.22
N ALA A 162 3.92 6.73 -2.20
CA ALA A 162 4.15 7.57 -3.36
C ALA A 162 4.82 6.85 -4.53
N SER A 163 5.84 6.06 -4.24
CA SER A 163 6.51 5.24 -5.25
C SER A 163 5.61 4.15 -5.83
N MET A 164 4.79 3.49 -5.02
CA MET A 164 3.84 2.47 -5.51
C MET A 164 2.78 3.06 -6.44
N ILE A 165 2.25 4.24 -6.10
CA ILE A 165 1.28 4.93 -6.95
C ILE A 165 1.98 5.37 -8.25
N LEU A 166 3.20 5.88 -8.20
CA LEU A 166 3.97 6.23 -9.40
C LEU A 166 4.26 5.01 -10.30
N MET A 167 4.49 3.82 -9.75
CA MET A 167 4.61 2.59 -10.54
C MET A 167 3.30 2.22 -11.26
N LEU A 168 2.17 2.36 -10.57
CA LEU A 168 0.84 2.10 -11.13
C LEU A 168 0.50 3.10 -12.25
N VAL A 169 0.93 4.35 -12.10
CA VAL A 169 0.84 5.37 -13.14
C VAL A 169 1.79 5.08 -14.31
N GLY A 170 2.99 4.60 -14.02
CA GLY A 170 3.96 4.19 -15.03
C GLY A 170 3.46 3.04 -15.91
N SER A 171 2.76 2.05 -15.33
CA SER A 171 2.18 0.93 -16.10
C SER A 171 1.00 1.36 -16.98
N ILE A 172 0.24 2.37 -16.58
CA ILE A 172 -0.81 2.99 -17.41
C ILE A 172 -0.20 3.78 -18.58
N LEU A 173 0.93 4.44 -18.36
CA LEU A 173 1.63 5.27 -19.36
C LEU A 173 2.37 4.44 -20.43
N THR A 174 2.72 3.18 -20.13
CA THR A 174 3.31 2.25 -21.12
C THR A 174 2.24 1.71 -22.07
N ARG A 175 1.75 2.62 -22.93
CA ARG A 175 1.09 2.49 -24.24
C ARG A 175 0.55 1.09 -24.64
N HIS A 176 -0.77 1.09 -24.93
CA HIS A 176 -1.49 0.15 -25.80
C HIS A 176 -1.98 -1.21 -25.26
N SER A 177 -1.84 -1.57 -23.99
CA SER A 177 -2.34 -2.89 -23.54
C SER A 177 -3.84 -2.93 -23.19
N TRP A 178 -4.51 -1.81 -22.97
CA TRP A 178 -5.88 -1.80 -22.43
C TRP A 178 -6.86 -1.05 -23.36
N CYS A 179 -6.91 -1.46 -24.63
CA CYS A 179 -7.97 -1.22 -25.61
C CYS A 179 -7.88 -2.27 -26.73
#